data_AF-A0A357C8Q7-F1
#
_entry.id   AF-A0A357C8Q7-F1
#
_cell.length_a   1.000
_cell.length_b   1.000
_cell.length_c   1.000
_cell.angle_alpha   90.00
_cell.angle_beta   90.00
_cell.angle_gamma   90.00
#
_symmetry.space_group_name_H-M   'P 1'
#
loop_
_entity.id
_entity.type
_entity.pdbx_description
1 polymer ?
#
loop_
_entity_poly.entity_id
_entity_poly.type
_entity_poly.pdbx_seq_one_letter_code
_entity_poly.pdbx_strand_id
1 'polypeptide(L)'
;MRKELGRKLRKYILEQMKNKHPEFEPVDFTSSVRSELLFRINLSQTLSCFILFVISSKQDCFTIEVAWSKETEFPINNLPNKLENNSMRMRISSLLNNGDHWWWIDDTFSFENTKGFSLDDWLTLQNRPVEEVIHNIVPQVNNAFERIQEYVLPYFEKVAKEHGYDFRANQ
;
A
#
# COMPACT_ATOMS: atom_id res chain seq x y z
N MET A 1 6.65 -0.38 20.99
CA MET A 1 6.78 0.47 19.78
C MET A 1 5.87 0.06 18.62
N ARG A 2 6.12 -1.08 17.93
CA ARG A 2 5.47 -1.42 16.64
C ARG A 2 3.94 -1.33 16.58
N LYS A 3 3.24 -1.78 17.63
CA LYS A 3 1.76 -1.69 17.70
C LYS A 3 1.26 -0.24 17.59
N GLU A 4 1.96 0.67 18.27
CA GLU A 4 1.62 2.09 18.26
C GLU A 4 2.01 2.75 16.94
N LEU A 5 3.21 2.46 16.42
CA LEU A 5 3.67 2.93 15.11
C LEU A 5 2.69 2.52 14.01
N GLY A 6 2.34 1.23 13.94
CA GLY A 6 1.36 0.72 12.97
C GLY A 6 -0.04 1.32 13.15
N ARG A 7 -0.46 1.66 14.37
CA ARG A 7 -1.73 2.39 14.62
C ARG A 7 -1.66 3.81 14.04
N LYS A 8 -0.57 4.54 14.30
CA LYS A 8 -0.37 5.91 13.80
C LYS A 8 -0.23 5.93 12.27
N LEU A 9 0.52 4.99 11.69
CA LEU A 9 0.67 4.80 10.25
C LEU A 9 -0.69 4.56 9.57
N ARG A 10 -1.48 3.59 10.06
CA ARG A 10 -2.81 3.31 9.51
C ARG A 10 -3.73 4.53 9.58
N LYS A 11 -3.75 5.22 10.72
CA LYS A 11 -4.55 6.43 10.88
C LYS A 11 -4.16 7.49 9.83
N TYR A 12 -2.87 7.72 9.64
CA TYR A 12 -2.39 8.70 8.68
C TYR A 12 -2.71 8.30 7.23
N ILE A 13 -2.52 7.02 6.85
CA ILE A 13 -2.89 6.52 5.52
C ILE A 13 -4.39 6.71 5.25
N LEU A 14 -5.26 6.37 6.22
CA LEU A 14 -6.71 6.55 6.11
C LEU A 14 -7.09 8.02 5.93
N GLU A 15 -6.48 8.92 6.72
CA GLU A 15 -6.69 10.37 6.59
C GLU A 15 -6.22 10.89 5.22
N GLN A 16 -5.05 10.43 4.73
CA GLN A 16 -4.54 10.83 3.42
C GLN A 16 -5.40 10.31 2.27
N MET A 17 -5.87 9.05 2.33
CA MET A 17 -6.80 8.50 1.32
C MET A 17 -8.08 9.31 1.28
N LYS A 18 -8.70 9.56 2.45
CA LYS A 18 -9.94 10.35 2.54
C LYS A 18 -9.78 11.77 1.97
N ASN A 19 -8.63 12.40 2.17
CA ASN A 19 -8.40 13.78 1.75
C ASN A 19 -7.96 13.92 0.29
N LYS A 20 -7.14 12.99 -0.21
CA LYS A 20 -6.52 13.08 -1.55
C LYS A 20 -7.27 12.28 -2.61
N HIS A 21 -7.90 11.19 -2.20
CA HIS A 21 -8.59 10.24 -3.09
C HIS A 21 -9.94 9.83 -2.47
N PRO A 22 -10.86 10.79 -2.21
CA PRO A 22 -12.16 10.50 -1.59
C PRO A 22 -13.04 9.55 -2.40
N GLU A 23 -12.78 9.39 -3.70
CA GLU A 23 -13.45 8.45 -4.60
C GLU A 23 -13.12 6.97 -4.31
N PHE A 24 -12.08 6.72 -3.51
CA PHE A 24 -11.72 5.39 -3.04
C PHE A 24 -12.34 5.12 -1.66
N GLU A 25 -13.30 4.20 -1.63
CA GLU A 25 -13.95 3.76 -0.40
C GLU A 25 -13.11 2.72 0.34
N PRO A 26 -12.99 2.80 1.68
CA PRO A 26 -12.36 1.74 2.46
C PRO A 26 -13.21 0.48 2.40
N VAL A 27 -12.57 -0.67 2.20
CA VAL A 27 -13.22 -1.98 2.18
C VAL A 27 -12.82 -2.75 3.44
N ASP A 28 -13.81 -3.28 4.16
CA ASP A 28 -13.58 -4.24 5.24
C ASP A 28 -13.03 -5.53 4.65
N PHE A 29 -11.70 -5.62 4.60
CA PHE A 29 -11.00 -6.77 4.09
C PHE A 29 -10.80 -7.76 5.24
N THR A 30 -11.62 -8.81 5.24
CA THR A 30 -11.47 -9.95 6.16
C THR A 30 -10.33 -10.87 5.71
N SER A 31 -9.18 -10.31 5.32
CA SER A 31 -7.97 -11.13 5.26
C SER A 31 -7.58 -11.51 6.68
N SER A 32 -6.92 -12.67 6.81
CA SER A 32 -6.36 -13.13 8.08
C SER A 32 -5.26 -12.19 8.62
N VAL A 33 -4.90 -11.13 7.90
CA VAL A 33 -3.76 -10.25 8.18
C VAL A 33 -4.24 -8.85 8.57
N ARG A 34 -4.33 -8.59 9.89
CA ARG A 34 -4.75 -7.31 10.52
C ARG A 34 -3.92 -6.06 10.14
N SER A 35 -2.95 -6.17 9.23
CA SER A 35 -2.01 -5.09 8.87
C SER A 35 -2.22 -4.54 7.46
N GLU A 36 -3.38 -4.78 6.87
CA GLU A 36 -3.72 -4.35 5.53
C GLU A 36 -4.81 -3.26 5.55
N LEU A 37 -4.71 -2.30 4.61
CA LEU A 37 -5.76 -1.32 4.35
C LEU A 37 -6.13 -1.40 2.88
N LEU A 38 -7.35 -1.86 2.59
CA LEU A 38 -7.86 -1.98 1.24
C LEU A 38 -8.81 -0.83 0.93
N PHE A 39 -8.61 -0.23 -0.24
CA PHE A 39 -9.48 0.82 -0.77
C PHE A 39 -9.94 0.41 -2.16
N ARG A 40 -11.18 0.75 -2.51
CA ARG A 40 -11.82 0.40 -3.78
C ARG A 40 -12.49 1.61 -4.40
N ILE A 41 -12.35 1.74 -5.71
CA ILE A 41 -13.24 2.54 -6.55
C ILE A 41 -13.99 1.61 -7.51
N ASN A 42 -15.30 1.79 -7.63
CA ASN A 42 -16.11 1.10 -8.62
C ASN A 42 -16.20 1.99 -9.86
N LEU A 43 -15.66 1.52 -10.98
CA LEU A 43 -15.74 2.23 -12.27
C LEU A 43 -17.04 1.90 -12.98
N SER A 44 -17.59 0.72 -12.73
CA SER A 44 -18.89 0.26 -13.21
C SER A 44 -19.46 -0.81 -12.29
N GLN A 45 -20.59 -1.42 -12.69
CA GLN A 45 -21.15 -2.60 -12.00
C GLN A 45 -20.25 -3.85 -12.09
N THR A 46 -19.29 -3.86 -13.01
CA THR A 46 -18.48 -5.03 -13.36
C THR A 46 -17.00 -4.69 -13.47
N LEU A 47 -16.56 -3.53 -12.98
CA LEU A 47 -15.14 -3.19 -12.93
C LEU A 47 -14.85 -2.36 -11.69
N SER A 48 -13.95 -2.88 -10.87
CA SER A 48 -13.44 -2.20 -9.68
C SER A 48 -11.91 -2.12 -9.74
N CYS A 49 -11.36 -1.02 -9.24
CA CYS A 49 -9.94 -0.83 -9.03
C CYS A 49 -9.65 -0.73 -7.54
N PHE A 50 -8.47 -1.19 -7.13
CA PHE A 50 -8.12 -1.37 -5.73
C PHE A 50 -6.71 -0.90 -5.42
N ILE A 51 -6.55 -0.27 -4.26
CA ILE A 51 -5.26 0.07 -3.67
C ILE A 51 -5.20 -0.63 -2.31
N LEU A 52 -4.19 -1.48 -2.12
CA LEU A 52 -3.96 -2.22 -0.89
C LEU A 52 -2.63 -1.76 -0.29
N PHE A 53 -2.68 -1.15 0.89
CA PHE A 53 -1.48 -0.90 1.69
C PHE A 53 -1.18 -2.14 2.53
N VAL A 54 -0.02 -2.74 2.32
CA VAL A 54 0.46 -3.91 3.07
C VAL A 54 1.51 -3.44 4.07
N ILE A 55 1.12 -3.33 5.34
CA ILE A 55 2.03 -2.94 6.41
C ILE A 55 2.70 -4.21 6.94
N SER A 56 4.04 -4.20 7.01
CA SER A 56 4.80 -5.33 7.50
C SER A 56 4.49 -5.59 8.98
N SER A 57 4.20 -6.84 9.31
CA SER A 57 4.02 -7.27 10.71
C SER A 57 5.35 -7.51 11.42
N LYS A 58 6.45 -7.56 10.67
CA LYS A 58 7.79 -7.91 11.15
C LYS A 58 8.76 -6.74 11.16
N GLN A 59 8.55 -5.78 10.26
CA GLN A 59 9.44 -4.65 10.03
C GLN A 59 8.64 -3.34 10.06
N ASP A 60 9.32 -2.24 10.32
CA ASP A 60 8.71 -0.90 10.36
C ASP A 60 8.69 -0.29 8.95
N CYS A 61 8.02 -0.99 8.03
CA CYS A 61 7.89 -0.62 6.63
C CYS A 61 6.52 -1.04 6.06
N PHE A 62 6.17 -0.51 4.90
CA PHE A 62 4.97 -0.89 4.17
C PHE A 62 5.24 -0.89 2.65
N THR A 63 4.37 -1.59 1.91
CA THR A 63 4.33 -1.54 0.44
C THR A 63 2.90 -1.31 -0.03
N ILE A 64 2.74 -1.08 -1.34
CA ILE A 64 1.44 -0.91 -1.98
C ILE A 64 1.29 -1.99 -3.04
N GLU A 65 0.13 -2.62 -3.02
CA GLU A 65 -0.37 -3.43 -4.11
C GLU A 65 -1.54 -2.74 -4.79
N VAL A 66 -1.64 -2.93 -6.09
CA VAL A 66 -2.71 -2.38 -6.92
C VAL A 66 -3.37 -3.52 -7.67
N ALA A 67 -4.68 -3.42 -7.83
CA ALA A 67 -5.43 -4.42 -8.55
C ALA A 67 -6.62 -3.83 -9.30
N TRP A 68 -7.10 -4.58 -10.27
CA TRP A 68 -8.42 -4.38 -10.86
C TRP A 68 -9.09 -5.74 -11.06
N SER A 69 -10.42 -5.77 -11.00
CA SER A 69 -11.20 -6.99 -11.13
C SER A 69 -12.56 -6.73 -11.76
N LYS A 70 -13.03 -7.68 -12.57
CA LYS A 70 -14.41 -7.67 -13.07
C LYS A 70 -15.44 -8.30 -12.13
N GLU A 71 -14.98 -8.97 -11.09
CA GLU A 71 -15.82 -9.66 -10.10
C GLU A 71 -16.17 -8.75 -8.92
N THR A 72 -15.81 -7.46 -8.96
CA THR A 72 -16.03 -6.43 -7.92
C THR A 72 -15.35 -6.69 -6.56
N GLU A 73 -14.70 -7.84 -6.42
CA GLU A 73 -13.88 -8.25 -5.28
C GLU A 73 -12.39 -8.08 -5.57
N PHE A 74 -11.61 -7.90 -4.49
CA PHE A 74 -10.15 -7.87 -4.59
C PHE A 74 -9.63 -9.27 -4.95
N PRO A 75 -8.79 -9.41 -6.00
CA PRO A 75 -8.33 -10.71 -6.49
C PRO A 75 -7.21 -11.28 -5.59
N ILE A 76 -7.57 -11.69 -4.37
CA ILE A 76 -6.63 -12.16 -3.35
C ILE A 76 -5.88 -13.43 -3.76
N ASN A 77 -6.54 -14.31 -4.52
CA ASN A 77 -5.99 -15.59 -4.95
C ASN A 77 -5.08 -15.47 -6.17
N ASN A 78 -5.11 -14.32 -6.86
CA ASN A 78 -4.27 -14.12 -8.03
C ASN A 78 -2.83 -13.89 -7.60
N LEU A 79 -1.92 -14.53 -8.32
CA LEU A 79 -0.51 -14.24 -8.18
C LEU A 79 -0.21 -12.82 -8.70
N PRO A 80 0.64 -12.05 -8.00
CA PRO A 80 1.06 -10.75 -8.49
C PRO A 80 1.65 -10.84 -9.91
N ASN A 81 1.36 -9.84 -10.74
CA ASN A 81 1.77 -9.70 -12.13
C ASN A 81 1.23 -10.79 -13.08
N LYS A 82 0.17 -11.51 -12.71
CA LYS A 82 -0.54 -12.43 -13.60
C LYS A 82 -1.97 -11.96 -13.85
N LEU A 83 -2.36 -11.98 -15.13
CA LEU A 83 -3.75 -11.78 -15.53
C LEU A 83 -4.48 -13.11 -15.37
N GLU A 84 -5.42 -13.18 -14.44
CA GLU A 84 -6.21 -14.38 -14.13
C GLU A 84 -7.67 -13.96 -13.94
N ASN A 85 -8.62 -14.72 -14.51
CA ASN A 85 -10.06 -14.48 -14.36
C ASN A 85 -10.51 -13.02 -14.61
N ASN A 86 -9.98 -12.36 -15.65
CA ASN A 86 -10.25 -10.94 -15.93
C ASN A 86 -9.98 -10.02 -14.73
N SER A 87 -8.93 -10.33 -13.98
CA SER A 87 -8.44 -9.53 -12.88
C SER A 87 -6.93 -9.58 -12.83
N MET A 88 -6.33 -8.52 -12.31
CA MET A 88 -4.88 -8.41 -12.18
C MET A 88 -4.56 -7.81 -10.83
N ARG A 89 -3.54 -8.36 -10.18
CA ARG A 89 -2.94 -7.84 -8.95
C ARG A 89 -1.46 -7.64 -9.20
N MET A 90 -0.86 -6.59 -8.67
CA MET A 90 0.59 -6.39 -8.72
C MET A 90 1.07 -5.53 -7.56
N ARG A 91 2.36 -5.58 -7.25
CA ARG A 91 3.00 -4.57 -6.42
C ARG A 91 3.18 -3.29 -7.23
N ILE A 92 3.10 -2.14 -6.55
CA ILE A 92 3.35 -0.84 -7.19
C ILE A 92 4.74 -0.78 -7.85
N SER A 93 5.70 -1.53 -7.33
CA SER A 93 7.06 -1.59 -7.86
C SER A 93 7.13 -2.11 -9.30
N SER A 94 6.17 -2.94 -9.71
CA SER A 94 5.99 -3.36 -11.10
C SER A 94 5.67 -2.18 -12.03
N LEU A 95 4.98 -1.14 -11.54
CA LEU A 95 4.71 0.08 -12.30
C LEU A 95 5.89 1.05 -12.30
N LEU A 96 6.69 1.03 -11.23
CA LEU A 96 7.88 1.89 -11.09
C LEU A 96 9.08 1.38 -11.91
N ASN A 97 9.00 0.18 -12.50
CA ASN A 97 10.14 -0.53 -13.13
C ASN A 97 11.37 -0.67 -12.21
N ASN A 98 11.16 -0.61 -10.91
CA ASN A 98 12.22 -0.56 -9.89
C ASN A 98 11.96 -1.64 -8.83
N GLY A 99 12.51 -2.85 -9.05
CA GLY A 99 12.65 -3.90 -8.03
C GLY A 99 11.42 -4.18 -7.16
N ASP A 100 11.65 -4.61 -5.92
CA ASP A 100 10.64 -4.64 -4.86
C ASP A 100 10.74 -3.33 -4.06
N HIS A 101 9.63 -2.61 -3.90
CA HIS A 101 9.63 -1.27 -3.29
C HIS A 101 8.92 -1.26 -1.94
N TRP A 102 9.65 -0.85 -0.91
CA TRP A 102 9.17 -0.72 0.46
C TRP A 102 9.49 0.68 0.98
N TRP A 103 8.49 1.32 1.58
CA TRP A 103 8.67 2.57 2.32
C TRP A 103 9.05 2.23 3.76
N TRP A 104 10.29 2.52 4.11
CA TRP A 104 10.84 2.29 5.45
C TRP A 104 10.50 3.48 6.35
N ILE A 105 9.72 3.22 7.40
CA ILE A 105 9.43 4.20 8.45
C ILE A 105 10.61 4.28 9.43
N ASP A 106 11.21 3.12 9.70
CA ASP A 106 12.51 3.03 10.37
C ASP A 106 13.42 2.14 9.52
N ASP A 107 14.43 2.75 8.89
CA ASP A 107 15.43 2.04 8.10
C ASP A 107 16.52 1.41 8.98
N THR A 108 16.51 1.66 10.30
CA THR A 108 17.50 1.09 11.22
C THR A 108 17.47 -0.45 11.22
N PHE A 109 16.33 -1.04 10.87
CA PHE A 109 16.15 -2.50 10.71
C PHE A 109 16.25 -3.00 9.26
N SER A 110 16.77 -2.19 8.33
CA SER A 110 17.03 -2.67 6.98
C SER A 110 18.09 -3.78 7.01
N PHE A 111 18.00 -4.72 6.07
CA PHE A 111 18.95 -5.84 5.98
C PHE A 111 20.39 -5.34 5.80
N GLU A 112 20.57 -4.20 5.13
CA GLU A 112 21.88 -3.58 4.93
C GLU A 112 22.43 -2.97 6.22
N ASN A 113 21.57 -2.26 6.98
CA ASN A 113 21.97 -1.60 8.21
C ASN A 113 22.22 -2.57 9.37
N THR A 114 21.62 -3.76 9.34
CA THR A 114 21.72 -4.77 10.41
C THR A 114 22.89 -5.75 10.24
N LYS A 115 23.68 -5.62 9.17
CA LYS A 115 24.88 -6.47 8.98
C LYS A 115 25.89 -6.21 10.09
N GLY A 116 26.16 -7.24 10.90
CA GLY A 116 27.18 -7.17 11.96
C GLY A 116 26.66 -6.66 13.32
N PHE A 117 25.35 -6.49 13.48
CA PHE A 117 24.79 -6.12 14.79
C PHE A 117 24.99 -7.22 15.82
N SER A 118 25.41 -6.81 17.02
CA SER A 118 25.39 -7.64 18.22
C SER A 118 23.97 -7.78 18.76
N LEU A 119 23.76 -8.72 19.69
CA LEU A 119 22.47 -8.86 20.38
C LEU A 119 22.09 -7.59 21.14
N ASP A 120 23.07 -6.89 21.69
CA ASP A 120 22.86 -5.64 22.45
C ASP A 120 22.42 -4.50 21.53
N ASP A 121 22.97 -4.41 20.30
CA ASP A 121 22.50 -3.45 19.29
C ASP A 121 21.03 -3.70 18.95
N TRP A 122 20.66 -4.97 18.76
CA TRP A 122 19.28 -5.38 18.51
C TRP A 122 18.33 -5.00 19.66
N LEU A 123 18.74 -5.21 20.92
CA LEU A 123 17.94 -4.88 22.10
C LEU A 123 17.78 -3.36 22.28
N THR A 124 18.86 -2.61 22.05
CA THR A 124 18.86 -1.14 22.19
C THR A 124 17.92 -0.51 21.16
N LEU A 125 17.95 -1.02 19.93
CA LEU A 125 17.10 -0.53 18.84
C LEU A 125 15.61 -0.85 19.03
N GLN A 126 15.28 -2.01 19.63
CA GLN A 126 13.89 -2.33 19.96
C GLN A 126 13.28 -1.40 21.02
N ASN A 127 14.12 -0.75 21.82
CA ASN A 127 13.72 0.11 22.92
C ASN A 127 13.68 1.60 22.54
N ARG A 128 13.83 1.96 21.26
CA ARG A 128 13.71 3.35 20.83
C ARG A 128 12.29 3.90 21.11
N PRO A 129 12.17 5.16 21.59
CA PRO A 129 10.89 5.82 21.73
C PRO A 129 10.15 5.91 20.38
N VAL A 130 8.83 5.71 20.39
CA VAL A 130 8.03 5.77 19.16
C VAL A 130 8.02 7.18 18.57
N GLU A 131 8.20 8.19 19.42
CA GLU A 131 8.30 9.61 19.07
C GLU A 131 9.51 9.90 18.17
N GLU A 132 10.59 9.13 18.30
CA GLU A 132 11.76 9.27 17.44
C GLU A 132 11.54 8.71 16.04
N VAL A 133 10.55 7.86 15.84
CA VAL A 133 10.35 7.17 14.55
C VAL A 133 9.12 7.72 13.83
N ILE A 134 8.16 8.26 14.58
CA ILE A 134 6.89 8.76 14.04
C ILE A 134 7.07 9.87 13.00
N HIS A 135 8.12 10.68 13.12
CA HIS A 135 8.35 11.80 12.21
C HIS A 135 8.65 11.33 10.78
N ASN A 136 9.09 10.07 10.60
CA ASN A 136 9.31 9.46 9.31
C ASN A 136 8.01 8.97 8.64
N ILE A 137 6.91 8.80 9.39
CA ILE A 137 5.63 8.35 8.79
C ILE A 137 5.18 9.33 7.72
N VAL A 138 5.15 10.61 8.05
CA VAL A 138 4.61 11.67 7.18
C VAL A 138 5.33 11.72 5.83
N PRO A 139 6.67 11.88 5.75
CA PRO A 139 7.35 11.95 4.45
C PRO A 139 7.20 10.66 3.64
N GLN A 140 7.27 9.49 4.28
CA GLN A 140 7.18 8.20 3.58
C GLN A 140 5.79 7.95 3.01
N VAL A 141 4.74 8.23 3.78
CA VAL A 141 3.36 8.13 3.29
C VAL A 141 3.10 9.20 2.22
N ASN A 142 3.56 10.44 2.40
CA ASN A 142 3.38 11.47 1.37
C ASN A 142 4.04 11.06 0.05
N ASN A 143 5.25 10.52 0.10
CA ASN A 143 5.91 9.99 -1.10
C ASN A 143 5.14 8.82 -1.72
N ALA A 144 4.61 7.90 -0.92
CA ALA A 144 3.78 6.81 -1.42
C ALA A 144 2.55 7.33 -2.19
N PHE A 145 1.90 8.39 -1.69
CA PHE A 145 0.79 9.04 -2.38
C PHE A 145 1.20 9.77 -3.66
N GLU A 146 2.37 10.39 -3.71
CA GLU A 146 2.93 10.92 -4.96
C GLU A 146 3.07 9.81 -6.00
N ARG A 147 3.54 8.62 -5.61
CA ARG A 147 3.64 7.46 -6.52
C ARG A 147 2.27 6.92 -6.95
N ILE A 148 1.27 6.94 -6.07
CA ILE A 148 -0.11 6.61 -6.45
C ILE A 148 -0.59 7.56 -7.54
N GLN A 149 -0.42 8.86 -7.35
CA GLN A 149 -0.85 9.86 -8.30
C GLN A 149 -0.09 9.78 -9.63
N GLU A 150 1.22 9.55 -9.59
CA GLU A 150 2.10 9.52 -10.76
C GLU A 150 1.94 8.25 -11.60
N TYR A 151 1.69 7.10 -10.98
CA TYR A 151 1.74 5.80 -11.68
C TYR A 151 0.45 4.98 -11.56
N VAL A 152 -0.18 4.96 -10.39
CA VAL A 152 -1.33 4.07 -10.13
C VAL A 152 -2.59 4.61 -10.78
N LEU A 153 -2.90 5.90 -10.60
CA LEU A 153 -4.10 6.48 -11.21
C LEU A 153 -4.04 6.45 -12.75
N PRO A 154 -2.93 6.85 -13.41
CA PRO A 154 -2.83 6.72 -14.87
C PRO A 154 -2.95 5.28 -15.36
N TYR A 155 -2.45 4.31 -14.58
CA TYR A 155 -2.66 2.90 -14.88
C TYR A 155 -4.14 2.51 -14.83
N PHE A 156 -4.88 2.94 -13.79
CA PHE A 156 -6.32 2.68 -13.73
C PHE A 156 -7.11 3.40 -14.82
N GLU A 157 -6.74 4.63 -15.20
CA GLU A 157 -7.33 5.33 -16.34
C GLU A 157 -7.17 4.51 -17.64
N LYS A 158 -5.98 3.95 -17.86
CA LYS A 158 -5.72 3.08 -19.01
C LYS A 158 -6.59 1.82 -18.98
N VAL A 159 -6.65 1.14 -17.83
CA VAL A 159 -7.50 -0.06 -17.66
C VAL A 159 -8.97 0.25 -17.88
N ALA A 160 -9.46 1.38 -17.35
CA ALA A 160 -10.84 1.84 -17.55
C ALA A 160 -11.14 2.01 -19.04
N LYS A 161 -10.27 2.72 -19.76
CA LYS A 161 -10.41 2.98 -21.20
C LYS A 161 -10.38 1.70 -22.04
N GLU A 162 -9.49 0.76 -21.73
CA GLU A 162 -9.43 -0.55 -22.39
C GLU A 162 -10.71 -1.37 -22.22
N HIS A 163 -11.48 -1.08 -21.16
CA HIS A 163 -12.75 -1.71 -20.86
C HIS A 163 -13.98 -0.87 -21.23
N GLY A 164 -13.78 0.29 -21.88
CA GLY A 164 -14.87 1.17 -22.33
C GLY A 164 -15.49 2.03 -21.23
N TYR A 165 -14.76 2.29 -20.13
CA TYR A 165 -15.19 3.15 -19.03
C TYR A 165 -14.37 4.44 -18.95
N ASP A 166 -14.98 5.48 -18.37
CA ASP A 166 -14.30 6.74 -18.02
C ASP A 166 -13.97 6.73 -16.53
N PHE A 167 -12.68 6.77 -16.20
CA PHE A 167 -12.20 6.80 -14.82
C PHE A 167 -12.52 8.12 -14.12
N ARG A 168 -12.57 9.23 -14.86
CA ARG A 168 -12.76 10.58 -14.31
C ARG A 168 -14.23 10.95 -14.12
N ALA A 169 -15.16 10.17 -14.67
CA ALA A 169 -16.59 10.40 -14.46
C ALA A 169 -17.02 10.22 -12.99
N ASN A 170 -16.17 9.59 -12.16
CA ASN A 170 -16.43 9.30 -10.75
C ASN A 170 -15.56 10.14 -9.77
N GLN A 171 -14.76 11.09 -10.26
CA GLN A 171 -13.97 12.04 -9.45
C GLN A 171 -14.71 13.38 -9.30
#